data_AF-A0A9W3KCF7-F1
#
_entry.id   AF-A0A9W3KCF7-F1
#
_cell.length_a   1.000
_cell.length_b   1.000
_cell.length_c   1.000
_cell.angle_alpha   90.00
_cell.angle_beta   90.00
_cell.angle_gamma   90.00
#
_symmetry.space_group_name_H-M   'P 1'
#
loop_
_entity.id
_entity.type
_entity.pdbx_description
1 polymer ?
#
loop_
_entity_poly.entity_id
_entity_poly.type
_entity_poly.pdbx_seq_one_letter_code
_entity_poly.pdbx_strand_id
1 'polypeptide(L)' 'MKDPKLAAKFTEEEIELFKLGEVPENYTWHHHQEAGRMQLVDYETHRKTGHTGGYKIWGKDSDK' A
#
# COMPACT_ATOMS: atom_id res chain seq x y z
N MET A 1 -4.58 11.09 12.63
CA MET A 1 -3.95 9.80 13.02
C MET A 1 -4.01 9.62 14.53
N LYS A 2 -4.26 8.41 15.03
CA LYS A 2 -4.34 8.13 16.49
C LYS A 2 -2.98 7.85 17.13
N ASP A 3 -1.98 7.41 16.35
CA ASP A 3 -0.62 7.15 16.81
C ASP A 3 0.30 8.34 16.45
N PRO A 4 0.82 9.09 17.45
CA PRO A 4 1.71 10.22 17.21
C PRO A 4 3.03 9.85 16.53
N LYS A 5 3.58 8.65 16.82
CA LYS A 5 4.85 8.20 16.23
C LYS A 5 4.68 7.86 14.74
N LEU A 6 3.50 7.36 14.39
CA LEU A 6 3.15 7.09 12.99
C LEU A 6 2.90 8.40 12.25
N ALA A 7 2.16 9.35 12.86
CA ALA A 7 1.90 10.66 12.28
C ALA A 7 3.19 11.43 11.96
N ALA A 8 4.20 11.33 12.83
CA ALA A 8 5.49 11.98 12.63
C ALA A 8 6.28 11.52 11.38
N LYS A 9 5.83 10.46 10.70
CA LYS A 9 6.44 9.98 9.44
C LYS A 9 5.88 10.66 8.19
N PHE A 10 4.84 11.47 8.34
CA PHE A 10 4.10 12.07 7.24
C PHE A 10 4.04 13.59 7.41
N THR A 11 3.92 14.31 6.30
CA THR A 11 3.69 15.75 6.34
C THR A 11 2.24 16.05 6.77
N GLU A 12 1.97 17.30 7.14
CA GLU A 12 0.60 17.74 7.45
C GLU A 12 -0.34 17.54 6.25
N GLU A 13 0.13 17.79 5.04
CA GLU A 13 -0.62 17.59 3.79
C GLU A 13 -0.97 16.11 3.58
N GLU A 14 -0.03 15.20 3.78
CA GLU A 14 -0.25 13.75 3.69
C GLU A 14 -1.24 13.27 4.76
N ILE A 15 -1.18 13.84 5.97
CA ILE A 15 -2.13 13.55 7.04
C ILE A 15 -3.55 13.99 6.66
N GLU A 16 -3.71 15.15 6.01
CA GLU A 16 -5.01 15.60 5.49
C GLU A 16 -5.50 14.68 4.36
N LEU A 17 -4.64 14.24 3.44
CA LEU A 17 -5.00 13.25 2.43
C LEU A 17 -5.56 11.96 3.06
N PHE A 18 -4.90 11.43 4.10
CA PHE A 18 -5.42 10.27 4.81
C PHE A 18 -6.78 10.50 5.46
N LYS A 19 -7.08 11.71 5.95
CA LYS A 19 -8.40 12.05 6.49
C LYS A 19 -9.48 12.09 5.43
N LEU A 20 -9.11 12.39 4.18
CA LEU A 20 -9.99 12.35 3.00
C LEU A 20 -10.13 10.95 2.40
N GLY A 21 -9.34 9.98 2.87
CA GLY A 21 -9.29 8.62 2.31
C GLY A 21 -8.39 8.50 1.09
N GLU A 22 -7.58 9.51 0.81
CA GLU A 22 -6.64 9.56 -0.31
C GLU A 22 -5.28 8.97 0.06
N VAL A 23 -4.51 8.61 -0.97
CA VAL A 23 -3.15 8.09 -0.82
C VAL A 23 -2.15 9.16 -1.27
N PRO A 24 -1.16 9.52 -0.45
CA PRO A 24 -0.08 10.42 -0.86
C PRO A 24 0.71 9.91 -2.06
N GLU A 25 1.23 10.84 -2.87
CA GLU A 25 1.89 10.57 -4.15
C GLU A 25 3.02 9.53 -4.07
N ASN A 26 3.82 9.57 -3.00
CA ASN A 26 4.99 8.70 -2.84
C ASN A 26 4.66 7.32 -2.27
N TYR A 27 3.37 7.00 -2.06
CA TYR A 27 2.94 5.76 -1.45
C TYR A 27 1.95 5.00 -2.32
N THR A 28 1.86 3.70 -2.10
CA THR A 28 0.89 2.84 -2.80
C THR A 28 0.40 1.72 -1.89
N TRP A 29 -0.78 1.19 -2.21
CA TRP A 29 -1.35 0.05 -1.51
C TRP A 29 -0.72 -1.25 -2.03
N HIS A 30 -0.04 -1.95 -1.14
CA HIS A 30 0.48 -3.28 -1.34
C HIS A 30 -0.48 -4.33 -0.79
N HIS A 31 -0.74 -5.36 -1.60
CA HIS A 31 -1.53 -6.52 -1.21
C HIS A 31 -0.64 -7.51 -0.46
N HIS A 32 -0.91 -7.73 0.83
CA HIS A 32 -0.16 -8.71 1.62
C HIS A 32 -0.56 -10.14 1.21
N GLN A 33 0.28 -11.13 1.55
CA GLN A 33 -0.01 -12.55 1.29
C GLN A 33 -1.24 -13.08 2.04
N GLU A 34 -1.52 -12.48 3.20
CA GLU A 34 -2.73 -12.73 3.97
C GLU A 34 -3.91 -11.99 3.32
N ALA A 35 -4.95 -12.73 2.94
CA ALA A 35 -6.12 -12.17 2.29
C ALA A 35 -6.79 -11.08 3.16
N GLY A 36 -7.21 -9.99 2.51
CA GLY A 36 -7.87 -8.86 3.16
C GLY A 36 -6.93 -7.89 3.89
N ARG A 37 -5.62 -8.18 3.96
CA ARG A 37 -4.63 -7.28 4.54
C ARG A 37 -3.96 -6.42 3.48
N MET A 38 -4.09 -5.11 3.64
CA MET A 38 -3.43 -4.11 2.81
C MET A 38 -2.37 -3.36 3.61
N GLN A 39 -1.27 -3.01 2.95
CA GLN A 39 -0.18 -2.25 3.54
C GLN A 39 0.12 -1.03 2.69
N LEU A 40 0.26 0.12 3.33
CA LEU A 40 0.77 1.31 2.67
C LEU A 40 2.29 1.22 2.64
N VAL A 41 2.89 1.28 1.46
CA VAL A 41 4.35 1.19 1.26
C VAL A 41 4.84 2.29 0.33
N ASP A 42 6.13 2.60 0.41
CA ASP A 42 6.80 3.51 -0.52
C ASP A 42 6.67 2.99 -1.96
N TYR A 43 6.26 3.89 -2.87
CA TYR A 43 5.99 3.56 -4.26
C TYR A 43 7.24 3.01 -4.97
N GLU A 44 8.40 3.63 -4.79
CA GLU A 44 9.62 3.21 -5.47
C GLU A 44 10.10 1.83 -5.00
N THR A 45 9.96 1.55 -3.71
CA THR A 45 10.22 0.23 -3.14
C THR A 45 9.28 -0.81 -3.74
N HIS A 46 7.98 -0.52 -3.79
CA HIS A 46 6.99 -1.40 -4.39
C HIS A 46 7.24 -1.64 -5.88
N ARG A 47 7.62 -0.59 -6.63
CA ARG A 47 7.92 -0.66 -8.07
C ARG A 47 9.16 -1.51 -8.36
N LYS A 48 10.18 -1.45 -7.50
CA LYS A 48 11.43 -2.21 -7.64
C LYS A 48 11.28 -3.68 -7.26
N THR A 49 10.31 -4.00 -6.39
CA THR A 49 9.95 -5.39 -6.12
C THR A 49 9.03 -5.90 -7.22
N GLY A 50 9.51 -6.84 -8.03
CA GLY A 50 8.63 -7.54 -8.97
C GLY A 50 7.50 -8.24 -8.20
N HIS A 51 6.27 -8.15 -8.71
CA HIS A 51 5.14 -8.94 -8.22
C HIS A 51 5.40 -10.43 -8.50
N THR A 52 6.25 -11.07 -7.71
CA THR A 52 6.36 -12.53 -7.67
C THR A 52 5.12 -13.18 -7.03
N GLY A 53 4.11 -12.38 -6.63
CA GLY A 53 2.81 -12.82 -6.10
C GLY A 53 1.68 -11.85 -6.42
N GLY A 54 0.46 -12.40 -6.55
CA GLY A 54 -0.75 -11.72 -7.02
C GLY A 54 -1.31 -12.39 -8.26
N TYR A 55 -0.82 -12.06 -9.45
CA TYR A 55 -1.32 -12.62 -10.72
C TYR A 55 -1.15 -14.16 -10.84
N LYS A 56 -0.14 -14.73 -10.16
CA LYS A 56 0.12 -16.18 -10.10
C LYS A 56 -0.62 -16.93 -8.97
N ILE A 57 -1.26 -16.21 -8.04
CA ILE A 57 -1.95 -16.77 -6.86
C ILE A 57 -3.46 -16.42 -6.86
N TRP A 58 -3.82 -15.26 -7.39
CA TRP A 58 -5.15 -14.65 -7.41
C TRP A 58 -5.55 -14.08 -8.79
N GLY A 59 -4.70 -14.26 -9.82
CA GLY A 59 -5.00 -13.87 -11.21
C GLY A 59 -5.58 -15.02 -12.04
N LYS A 60 -6.01 -14.71 -13.28
CA LYS A 60 -6.80 -15.53 -14.23
C LYS A 60 -6.21 -16.90 -14.66
N ASP A 61 -5.06 -17.31 -14.16
CA ASP A 61 -4.45 -18.61 -14.51
C ASP A 61 -4.94 -19.78 -13.64
N SER A 62 -5.84 -19.56 -12.68
CA SER A 62 -6.59 -20.64 -12.02
C SER A 62 -7.70 -21.25 -12.90
N ASP A 63 -7.95 -20.68 -14.09
CA ASP A 63 -8.91 -21.17 -15.08
C ASP A 63 -8.22 -21.75 -16.35
N LYS A 64 -6.99 -22.28 -16.24
CA LYS A 64 -6.39 -23.08 -17.32
C LYS A 64 -5.65 -24.32 -16.83
#